data_AF-T0ZAN9-F1
#
_entry.id   AF-T0ZAN9-F1
#
_cell.length_a   1.000
_cell.length_b   1.000
_cell.length_c   1.000
_cell.angle_alpha   90.00
_cell.angle_beta   90.00
_cell.angle_gamma   90.00
#
_symmetry.space_group_name_H-M   'P 1'
#
loop_
_entity.id
_entity.type
_entity.pdbx_description
1 polymer ?
#
loop_
_entity_poly.entity_id
_entity_poly.type
_entity_poly.pdbx_seq_one_letter_code
_entity_poly.pdbx_strand_id
1 'polypeptide(L)'
;DRRGWLNRALLDSTHFKGYRQTLDLHDATLTTRYRYVEGARTTAIRVVSFVSQRQSHLAVSRLTFTPQYSGEVRLSFPLSIWKEHTPRFALARLSGPQVQRALADHGLSLTPHPPATADRAALWYPGYVAVASIGGSARERAVWLEGRAANSLAVAMAAVIALPRNAPGRVVVVRRGVAHLALEVSLRVERGRTYSVTKYVVMSRSGWGGSVATSDLHAAFEARARGFTWLLAQQRQAWRALWRPDIVIDGDARAQQVAHSALYYLLVSTTPDTGWAVGPCGLTTCYAGHVFWDSDTWIYPALLLLHPRRARSLLTFRERTL
;
A
#
# COMPACT_ATOMS: atom_id res chain seq x y z
N ASP A 1 -21.26 23.61 -6.89
CA ASP A 1 -21.10 22.16 -6.66
C ASP A 1 -19.79 21.83 -5.95
N ARG A 2 -19.77 21.89 -4.61
CA ARG A 2 -18.60 21.48 -3.81
C ARG A 2 -18.55 19.95 -3.75
N ARG A 3 -17.98 19.32 -4.77
CA ARG A 3 -17.63 17.89 -4.76
C ARG A 3 -16.19 17.76 -4.24
N GLY A 4 -16.02 17.48 -2.95
CA GLY A 4 -14.72 17.22 -2.35
C GLY A 4 -14.29 15.76 -2.56
N TRP A 5 -12.98 15.52 -2.66
CA TRP A 5 -12.44 14.17 -2.50
C TRP A 5 -12.19 13.91 -1.02
N LEU A 6 -12.49 12.70 -0.54
CA LEU A 6 -12.28 12.33 0.87
C LEU A 6 -10.85 12.59 1.35
N ASN A 7 -9.85 12.34 0.50
CA ASN A 7 -8.43 12.60 0.82
C ASN A 7 -8.04 14.08 0.82
N ARG A 8 -8.98 15.00 0.54
CA ARG A 8 -8.80 16.46 0.68
C ARG A 8 -9.55 17.03 1.88
N ALA A 9 -10.38 16.23 2.56
CA ALA A 9 -11.03 16.68 3.78
C ALA A 9 -9.98 16.86 4.90
N LEU A 10 -10.18 17.85 5.75
CA LEU A 10 -9.32 18.05 6.93
C LEU A 10 -9.41 16.82 7.82
N LEU A 11 -8.25 16.33 8.28
CA LEU A 11 -8.14 15.17 9.16
C LEU A 11 -8.51 15.55 10.61
N ASP A 12 -9.77 15.89 10.82
CA ASP A 12 -10.29 16.28 12.12
C ASP A 12 -11.61 15.57 12.45
N SER A 13 -12.09 15.83 13.66
CA SER A 13 -13.33 15.23 14.13
C SER A 13 -14.57 15.77 13.41
N THR A 14 -14.50 16.84 12.61
CA THR A 14 -15.66 17.37 11.86
C THR A 14 -16.02 16.43 10.71
N HIS A 15 -15.01 15.91 10.01
CA HIS A 15 -15.17 15.04 8.85
C HIS A 15 -15.06 13.56 9.17
N PHE A 16 -14.30 13.18 10.20
CA PHE A 16 -14.02 11.79 10.53
C PHE A 16 -14.51 11.45 11.95
N LYS A 17 -15.53 10.60 12.03
CA LYS A 17 -16.13 10.17 13.31
C LYS A 17 -15.85 8.70 13.58
N GLY A 18 -15.57 8.38 14.84
CA GLY A 18 -15.40 6.99 15.30
C GLY A 18 -14.28 6.24 14.59
N TYR A 19 -13.15 6.91 14.35
CA TYR A 19 -11.98 6.29 13.75
C TYR A 19 -11.44 5.18 14.64
N ARG A 20 -11.16 4.02 14.04
CA ARG A 20 -10.46 2.91 14.67
C ARG A 20 -9.59 2.24 13.62
N GLN A 21 -8.33 2.03 13.95
CA GLN A 21 -7.41 1.20 13.19
C GLN A 21 -6.93 0.05 14.07
N THR A 22 -6.87 -1.15 13.48
CA THR A 22 -6.45 -2.37 14.17
C THR A 22 -5.52 -3.12 13.24
N LEU A 23 -4.30 -3.34 13.71
CA LEU A 23 -3.38 -4.29 13.11
C LEU A 23 -3.54 -5.61 13.85
N ASP A 24 -4.02 -6.63 13.14
CA ASP A 24 -4.06 -7.99 13.66
C ASP A 24 -2.68 -8.63 13.45
N LEU A 25 -1.97 -8.91 14.54
CA LEU A 25 -0.61 -9.47 14.51
C LEU A 25 -0.62 -10.95 14.05
N HIS A 26 -1.71 -11.68 14.29
CA HIS A 26 -1.83 -13.10 13.96
C HIS A 26 -2.17 -13.34 12.50
N ASP A 27 -2.86 -12.39 11.85
CA ASP A 27 -3.23 -12.49 10.43
C ASP A 27 -2.45 -11.51 9.52
N ALA A 28 -1.71 -10.57 10.12
CA ALA A 28 -1.09 -9.42 9.47
C ALA A 28 -2.06 -8.65 8.56
N THR A 29 -3.23 -8.33 9.12
CA THR A 29 -4.25 -7.55 8.43
C THR A 29 -4.41 -6.20 9.11
N LEU A 30 -4.39 -5.14 8.32
CA LEU A 30 -4.69 -3.79 8.78
C LEU A 30 -6.15 -3.47 8.47
N THR A 31 -6.97 -3.30 9.50
CA THR A 31 -8.36 -2.87 9.36
C THR A 31 -8.51 -1.44 9.85
N THR A 32 -9.03 -0.55 9.00
CA THR A 32 -9.39 0.82 9.35
C THR A 32 -10.91 1.00 9.21
N ARG A 33 -11.55 1.60 10.21
CA ARG A 33 -13.00 1.90 10.23
C ARG A 33 -13.22 3.35 10.65
N TYR A 34 -14.15 4.04 10.01
CA TYR A 34 -14.58 5.38 10.40
C TYR A 34 -15.90 5.72 9.69
N ARG A 35 -16.56 6.81 10.11
CA ARG A 35 -17.61 7.47 9.35
C ARG A 35 -17.07 8.76 8.77
N TYR A 36 -17.22 8.91 7.45
CA TYR A 36 -16.93 10.16 6.74
C TYR A 36 -18.19 11.01 6.67
N VAL A 37 -18.08 12.28 7.04
CA VAL A 37 -19.18 13.26 7.08
C VAL A 37 -18.83 14.47 6.22
N GLU A 38 -19.71 14.81 5.29
CA GLU A 38 -19.60 15.98 4.41
C GLU A 38 -20.97 16.65 4.27
N GLY A 39 -21.19 17.74 5.03
CA GLY A 39 -22.51 18.35 5.18
C GLY A 39 -23.52 17.34 5.73
N ALA A 40 -24.64 17.16 5.04
CA ALA A 40 -25.66 16.16 5.40
C ALA A 40 -25.32 14.72 4.97
N ARG A 41 -24.24 14.51 4.20
CA ARG A 41 -23.86 13.18 3.70
C ARG A 41 -22.98 12.47 4.71
N THR A 42 -23.35 11.25 5.07
CA THR A 42 -22.55 10.37 5.93
C THR A 42 -22.30 9.05 5.22
N THR A 43 -21.08 8.53 5.29
CA THR A 43 -20.69 7.23 4.74
C THR A 43 -19.88 6.45 5.76
N ALA A 44 -20.34 5.25 6.13
CA ALA A 44 -19.52 4.34 6.91
C ALA A 44 -18.46 3.70 6.02
N ILE A 45 -17.20 3.75 6.43
CA ILE A 45 -16.04 3.23 5.69
C ILE A 45 -15.38 2.12 6.51
N ARG A 46 -15.02 1.03 5.84
CA ARG A 46 -14.12 0.00 6.33
C ARG A 46 -13.11 -0.34 5.25
N VAL A 47 -11.82 -0.30 5.58
CA VAL A 47 -10.73 -0.73 4.71
C VAL A 47 -10.04 -1.91 5.38
N VAL A 48 -9.82 -3.00 4.65
CA VAL A 48 -9.00 -4.12 5.09
C VAL A 48 -7.89 -4.32 4.08
N SER A 49 -6.64 -4.29 4.53
CA SER A 49 -5.45 -4.44 3.68
C SER A 49 -4.49 -5.47 4.24
N PHE A 50 -3.80 -6.19 3.37
CA PHE A 50 -2.70 -7.09 3.73
C PHE A 50 -1.70 -7.22 2.57
N VAL A 51 -0.44 -7.47 2.92
CA VAL A 51 0.59 -7.96 1.99
C VAL A 51 0.64 -9.46 2.15
N SER A 52 0.51 -10.18 1.03
CA SER A 52 0.33 -11.62 1.03
C SER A 52 1.63 -12.33 1.45
N GLN A 53 1.55 -13.13 2.50
CA GLN A 53 2.62 -14.00 2.98
C GLN A 53 2.77 -15.27 2.11
N ARG A 54 1.73 -15.65 1.36
CA ARG A 54 1.68 -16.89 0.57
C ARG A 54 2.16 -16.70 -0.87
N GLN A 55 1.78 -15.58 -1.47
CA GLN A 55 2.15 -15.15 -2.81
C GLN A 55 3.05 -13.93 -2.70
N SER A 56 4.33 -14.11 -3.00
CA SER A 56 5.30 -13.02 -3.11
C SER A 56 4.80 -11.99 -4.12
N HIS A 57 5.05 -10.70 -3.87
CA HIS A 57 4.68 -9.54 -4.72
C HIS A 57 3.23 -9.04 -4.61
N LEU A 58 2.30 -9.83 -4.06
CA LEU A 58 0.89 -9.44 -4.00
C LEU A 58 0.54 -8.65 -2.73
N ALA A 59 -0.11 -7.51 -2.91
CA ALA A 59 -0.83 -6.79 -1.87
C ALA A 59 -2.31 -6.64 -2.25
N VAL A 60 -3.19 -6.69 -1.26
CA VAL A 60 -4.64 -6.61 -1.46
C VAL A 60 -5.24 -5.60 -0.51
N SER A 61 -6.12 -4.74 -1.01
CA SER A 61 -6.91 -3.82 -0.21
C SER A 61 -8.37 -3.83 -0.62
N ARG A 62 -9.28 -4.04 0.33
CA ARG A 62 -10.72 -3.95 0.13
C ARG A 62 -11.28 -2.75 0.87
N LEU A 63 -11.91 -1.85 0.11
CA LEU A 63 -12.73 -0.76 0.61
C LEU A 63 -14.19 -1.22 0.60
N THR A 64 -14.82 -1.23 1.76
CA THR A 64 -16.25 -1.40 1.94
C THR A 64 -16.85 -0.09 2.43
N PHE A 65 -17.91 0.37 1.80
CA PHE A 65 -18.58 1.61 2.18
C PHE A 65 -20.10 1.49 2.15
N THR A 66 -20.76 2.17 3.08
CA THR A 66 -22.23 2.21 3.20
C THR A 66 -22.67 3.67 3.33
N PRO A 67 -23.10 4.32 2.23
CA PRO A 67 -23.56 5.69 2.25
C PRO A 67 -24.97 5.78 2.85
N GLN A 68 -25.25 6.83 3.62
CA GLN A 68 -26.58 7.15 4.16
C GLN A 68 -27.35 8.11 3.24
N TYR A 69 -27.02 8.07 1.95
CA TYR A 69 -27.63 8.87 0.88
C TYR A 69 -27.61 8.07 -0.42
N SER A 70 -28.46 8.48 -1.37
CA SER A 70 -28.44 7.99 -2.75
C SER A 70 -27.79 9.03 -3.67
N GLY A 71 -27.11 8.60 -4.72
CA GLY A 71 -26.47 9.51 -5.68
C GLY A 71 -25.28 8.90 -6.41
N GLU A 72 -24.40 9.75 -6.92
CA GLU A 72 -23.14 9.33 -7.55
C GLU A 72 -21.98 9.42 -6.56
N VAL A 73 -21.14 8.39 -6.55
CA VAL A 73 -19.83 8.37 -5.86
C VAL A 73 -18.73 8.16 -6.89
N ARG A 74 -17.63 8.89 -6.73
CA ARG A 74 -16.41 8.70 -7.51
C ARG A 74 -15.31 8.11 -6.65
N LEU A 75 -14.66 7.08 -7.17
CA LEU A 75 -13.49 6.44 -6.58
C LEU A 75 -12.31 6.64 -7.52
N SER A 76 -11.12 6.89 -6.97
CA SER A 76 -9.87 6.97 -7.74
C SER A 76 -8.88 5.95 -7.19
N PHE A 77 -8.27 5.19 -8.08
CA PHE A 77 -7.22 4.21 -7.77
C PHE A 77 -5.92 4.63 -8.45
N PRO A 78 -5.15 5.54 -7.84
CA PRO A 78 -3.91 6.01 -8.41
C PRO A 78 -2.75 5.01 -8.24
N LEU A 79 -1.82 5.06 -9.19
CA LEU A 79 -0.41 4.75 -9.05
C LEU A 79 0.32 6.09 -9.08
N SER A 80 0.80 6.53 -7.92
CA SER A 80 1.51 7.81 -7.78
C SER A 80 2.94 7.64 -8.30
N ILE A 81 3.30 8.45 -9.28
CA ILE A 81 4.64 8.43 -9.87
C ILE A 81 5.46 9.51 -9.17
N TRP A 82 6.58 9.12 -8.55
CA TRP A 82 7.49 10.09 -7.93
C TRP A 82 8.03 11.05 -8.98
N LYS A 83 8.04 12.35 -8.68
CA LYS A 83 8.69 13.36 -9.51
C LYS A 83 10.03 13.73 -8.88
N GLU A 84 11.08 13.68 -9.68
CA GLU A 84 12.43 14.14 -9.30
C GLU A 84 12.44 15.62 -8.85
N HIS A 85 11.45 16.41 -9.30
CA HIS A 85 11.29 17.82 -8.95
C HIS A 85 9.86 18.17 -8.53
N THR A 86 9.74 18.97 -7.47
CA THR A 86 8.47 19.61 -7.11
C THR A 86 8.10 20.62 -8.21
N PRO A 87 6.92 20.50 -8.86
CA PRO A 87 6.49 21.45 -9.88
C PRO A 87 6.43 22.89 -9.33
N ARG A 88 6.88 23.87 -10.12
CA ARG A 88 6.57 25.28 -9.89
C ARG A 88 5.29 25.63 -10.64
N PHE A 89 4.24 26.02 -9.91
CA PHE A 89 2.99 26.47 -10.53
C PHE A 89 3.03 27.97 -10.78
N ALA A 90 2.62 28.40 -11.97
CA ALA A 90 2.38 29.80 -12.26
C ALA A 90 1.06 30.25 -11.60
N LEU A 91 1.03 30.33 -10.27
CA LEU A 91 -0.19 30.60 -9.49
C LEU A 91 -0.90 31.90 -9.94
N ALA A 92 -0.13 32.90 -10.39
CA ALA A 92 -0.66 34.15 -10.94
C ALA A 92 -1.49 33.99 -12.23
N ARG A 93 -1.38 32.84 -12.92
CA ARG A 93 -2.06 32.54 -14.20
C ARG A 93 -3.13 31.44 -14.07
N LEU A 94 -3.32 30.87 -12.88
CA LEU A 94 -4.25 29.77 -12.65
C LEU A 94 -5.42 30.24 -11.77
N SER A 95 -6.65 29.97 -12.20
CA SER A 95 -7.82 30.12 -11.34
C SER A 95 -7.77 29.14 -10.16
N GLY A 96 -8.49 29.43 -9.07
CA GLY A 96 -8.56 28.54 -7.89
C GLY A 96 -8.84 27.06 -8.24
N PRO A 97 -9.84 26.73 -9.08
CA PRO A 97 -10.07 25.35 -9.52
C PRO A 97 -8.93 24.74 -10.36
N GLN A 98 -8.21 25.56 -11.15
CA GLN A 98 -7.03 25.11 -11.89
C GLN A 98 -5.84 24.84 -10.96
N VAL A 99 -5.60 25.70 -9.97
CA VAL A 99 -4.61 25.47 -8.91
C VAL A 99 -4.92 24.18 -8.15
N GLN A 100 -6.18 23.98 -7.76
CA GLN A 100 -6.62 22.78 -7.03
C GLN A 100 -6.56 21.49 -7.86
N ARG A 101 -6.63 21.58 -9.19
CA ARG A 101 -6.37 20.45 -10.09
C ARG A 101 -4.88 20.20 -10.24
N ALA A 102 -4.10 21.24 -10.54
CA ALA A 102 -2.66 21.15 -10.73
C ALA A 102 -1.93 20.64 -9.47
N LEU A 103 -2.31 21.10 -8.28
CA LEU A 103 -1.78 20.57 -7.02
C LEU A 103 -2.11 19.09 -6.86
N ALA A 104 -3.36 18.69 -7.13
CA ALA A 104 -3.79 17.31 -6.97
C ALA A 104 -3.17 16.35 -8.00
N ASP A 105 -3.00 16.80 -9.25
CA ASP A 105 -2.32 16.07 -10.32
C ASP A 105 -0.84 15.81 -9.98
N HIS A 106 -0.30 16.54 -9.00
CA HIS A 106 1.07 16.42 -8.50
C HIS A 106 1.14 15.99 -7.02
N GLY A 107 0.01 15.64 -6.39
CA GLY A 107 -0.02 15.18 -4.99
C GLY A 107 0.37 16.23 -3.93
N LEU A 108 0.26 17.52 -4.24
CA LEU A 108 0.65 18.64 -3.38
C LEU A 108 -0.55 19.27 -2.67
N SER A 109 -0.28 19.96 -1.56
CA SER A 109 -1.24 20.74 -0.77
C SER A 109 -0.72 22.17 -0.56
N LEU A 110 -1.63 23.13 -0.42
CA LEU A 110 -1.29 24.53 -0.03
C LEU A 110 -1.05 24.67 1.47
N THR A 111 -1.26 23.61 2.25
CA THR A 111 -1.03 23.62 3.69
C THR A 111 0.47 23.40 3.91
N PRO A 112 1.22 24.38 4.43
CA PRO A 112 2.64 24.19 4.69
C PRO A 112 2.81 23.05 5.68
N HIS A 113 3.66 22.08 5.35
CA HIS A 113 4.12 21.07 6.31
C HIS A 113 5.61 21.35 6.51
N PRO A 114 6.09 21.56 7.75
CA PRO A 114 7.50 21.67 8.01
C PRO A 114 8.21 20.45 7.39
N PRO A 115 9.32 20.63 6.64
CA PRO A 115 10.10 19.48 6.23
C PRO A 115 10.54 18.74 7.49
N ALA A 116 10.52 17.41 7.46
CA ALA A 116 10.91 16.59 8.62
C ALA A 116 12.35 16.88 9.12
N THR A 117 13.18 17.49 8.27
CA THR A 117 14.52 18.00 8.57
C THR A 117 14.78 19.25 7.74
N ALA A 118 15.18 20.35 8.39
CA ALA A 118 15.21 21.69 7.78
C ALA A 118 16.47 22.02 6.95
N ASP A 119 17.52 21.20 6.96
CA ASP A 119 18.86 21.63 6.51
C ASP A 119 19.66 20.63 5.65
N ARG A 120 19.11 19.46 5.33
CA ARG A 120 19.85 18.51 4.48
C ARG A 120 19.48 18.74 3.01
N ALA A 121 20.42 19.30 2.25
CA ALA A 121 20.52 18.96 0.83
C ALA A 121 20.44 17.44 0.73
N ALA A 122 19.65 16.90 -0.22
CA ALA A 122 19.43 15.47 -0.35
C ALA A 122 20.79 14.73 -0.42
N LEU A 123 21.24 14.20 0.71
CA LEU A 123 22.39 13.32 0.77
C LEU A 123 22.04 12.13 -0.13
N TRP A 124 22.90 11.94 -1.13
CA TRP A 124 22.69 11.25 -2.39
C TRP A 124 22.10 9.83 -2.26
N TYR A 125 20.78 9.72 -2.33
CA TYR A 125 20.06 8.54 -2.82
C TYR A 125 18.94 9.05 -3.71
N PRO A 126 19.05 8.96 -5.06
CA PRO A 126 17.96 9.40 -5.93
C PRO A 126 16.66 8.67 -5.57
N GLY A 127 16.72 7.42 -5.11
CA GLY A 127 15.63 6.76 -4.37
C GLY A 127 14.30 6.60 -5.12
N TYR A 128 14.25 6.94 -6.40
CA TYR A 128 13.03 6.93 -7.22
C TYR A 128 13.13 5.90 -8.34
N VAL A 129 11.95 5.49 -8.82
CA VAL A 129 11.81 4.69 -10.04
C VAL A 129 11.53 5.64 -11.20
N ALA A 130 12.46 5.73 -12.14
CA ALA A 130 12.24 6.41 -13.41
C ALA A 130 11.24 5.60 -14.22
N VAL A 131 10.02 6.11 -14.37
CA VAL A 131 8.95 5.42 -15.10
C VAL A 131 9.24 5.51 -16.60
N ALA A 132 9.39 4.35 -17.23
CA ALA A 132 9.67 4.22 -18.66
C ALA A 132 8.38 4.07 -19.47
N SER A 133 7.39 3.35 -18.94
CA SER A 133 6.13 3.08 -19.62
C SER A 133 4.98 3.02 -18.63
N ILE A 134 3.80 3.44 -19.09
CA ILE A 134 2.55 3.33 -18.33
C ILE A 134 1.43 2.87 -19.25
N GLY A 135 0.50 2.10 -18.68
CA GLY A 135 -0.68 1.68 -19.40
C GLY A 135 -1.89 1.46 -18.49
N GLY A 136 -3.02 1.22 -19.12
CA GLY A 136 -4.25 0.95 -18.42
C GLY A 136 -5.41 0.69 -19.36
N SER A 137 -6.39 -0.06 -18.86
CA SER A 137 -7.55 -0.56 -19.59
C SER A 137 -8.80 -0.36 -18.73
N ALA A 138 -9.72 0.49 -19.20
CA ALA A 138 -11.00 0.72 -18.52
C ALA A 138 -11.88 -0.54 -18.53
N ARG A 139 -11.89 -1.26 -19.66
CA ARG A 139 -12.63 -2.52 -19.84
C ARG A 139 -12.16 -3.57 -18.84
N GLU A 140 -10.86 -3.77 -18.74
CA GLU A 140 -10.27 -4.76 -17.84
C GLU A 140 -10.11 -4.25 -16.41
N ARG A 141 -10.33 -2.96 -16.17
CA ARG A 141 -10.17 -2.28 -14.88
C ARG A 141 -8.77 -2.46 -14.30
N ALA A 142 -7.78 -2.15 -15.13
CA ALA A 142 -6.37 -2.33 -14.79
C ALA A 142 -5.56 -1.09 -15.14
N VAL A 143 -4.51 -0.83 -14.36
CA VAL A 143 -3.46 0.15 -14.63
C VAL A 143 -2.12 -0.47 -14.27
N TRP A 144 -1.06 -0.08 -14.97
CA TRP A 144 0.28 -0.61 -14.76
C TRP A 144 1.34 0.39 -15.15
N LEU A 145 2.54 0.20 -14.61
CA LEU A 145 3.74 0.95 -14.95
C LEU A 145 4.95 0.03 -14.97
N GLU A 146 5.94 0.41 -15.77
CA GLU A 146 7.28 -0.15 -15.74
C GLU A 146 8.28 0.99 -15.65
N GLY A 147 9.38 0.73 -14.99
CA GLY A 147 10.45 1.69 -14.86
C GLY A 147 11.74 1.05 -14.39
N ARG A 148 12.68 1.89 -14.01
CA ARG A 148 13.97 1.47 -13.46
C ARG A 148 14.27 2.31 -12.24
N ALA A 149 14.63 1.66 -11.14
CA ALA A 149 15.20 2.38 -10.01
C ALA A 149 16.47 3.10 -10.49
N ALA A 150 16.64 4.38 -10.15
CA ALA A 150 17.76 5.19 -10.64
C ALA A 150 19.10 4.46 -10.40
N ASN A 151 19.90 4.30 -11.47
CA ASN A 151 21.15 3.52 -11.48
C ASN A 151 21.03 2.06 -11.01
N SER A 152 19.86 1.44 -11.17
CA SER A 152 19.57 0.13 -10.60
C SER A 152 18.62 -0.70 -11.49
N LEU A 153 17.83 -1.57 -10.85
CA LEU A 153 17.08 -2.66 -11.48
C LEU A 153 15.76 -2.19 -12.07
N ALA A 154 15.26 -2.92 -13.07
CA ALA A 154 13.92 -2.67 -13.59
C ALA A 154 12.87 -3.08 -12.55
N VAL A 155 11.82 -2.28 -12.45
CA VAL A 155 10.69 -2.43 -11.53
C VAL A 155 9.41 -2.39 -12.35
N ALA A 156 8.48 -3.27 -12.03
CA ALA A 156 7.14 -3.27 -12.59
C ALA A 156 6.11 -3.19 -11.46
N MET A 157 4.96 -2.63 -11.79
CA MET A 157 3.80 -2.63 -10.89
C MET A 157 2.52 -2.67 -11.71
N ALA A 158 1.58 -3.50 -11.27
CA ALA A 158 0.24 -3.57 -11.82
C ALA A 158 -0.81 -3.47 -10.71
N ALA A 159 -1.92 -2.80 -11.00
CA ALA A 159 -3.09 -2.79 -10.15
C ALA A 159 -4.35 -3.12 -10.94
N VAL A 160 -5.12 -4.08 -10.43
CA VAL A 160 -6.37 -4.54 -11.03
C VAL A 160 -7.50 -4.37 -10.01
N ILE A 161 -8.64 -3.83 -10.45
CA ILE A 161 -9.77 -3.47 -9.59
C ILE A 161 -10.95 -4.42 -9.81
N ALA A 162 -11.51 -4.93 -8.72
CA ALA A 162 -12.81 -5.58 -8.66
C ALA A 162 -13.86 -4.61 -8.12
N LEU A 163 -14.88 -4.33 -8.94
CA LEU A 163 -15.99 -3.44 -8.58
C LEU A 163 -17.16 -4.20 -7.96
N PRO A 164 -17.98 -3.53 -7.14
CA PRO A 164 -19.17 -4.13 -6.53
C PRO A 164 -20.10 -4.67 -7.60
N ARG A 165 -20.57 -5.92 -7.51
CA ARG A 165 -21.53 -6.49 -8.47
C ARG A 165 -22.90 -5.79 -8.42
N ASN A 166 -23.24 -5.21 -7.28
CA ASN A 166 -24.53 -4.63 -6.93
C ASN A 166 -24.66 -3.11 -7.19
N ALA A 167 -23.73 -2.48 -7.91
CA ALA A 167 -23.82 -1.05 -8.26
C ALA A 167 -24.19 -0.87 -9.75
N PRO A 168 -25.31 -0.24 -10.12
CA PRO A 168 -25.63 0.05 -11.53
C PRO A 168 -24.86 1.28 -12.05
N GLY A 169 -24.88 1.47 -13.38
CA GLY A 169 -24.40 2.71 -14.03
C GLY A 169 -22.92 3.03 -13.80
N ARG A 170 -22.04 2.04 -14.01
CA ARG A 170 -20.60 2.22 -13.77
C ARG A 170 -19.93 2.84 -14.98
N VAL A 171 -19.24 3.95 -14.75
CA VAL A 171 -18.33 4.54 -15.74
C VAL A 171 -16.91 4.38 -15.22
N VAL A 172 -16.05 3.77 -16.03
CA VAL A 172 -14.63 3.57 -15.71
C VAL A 172 -13.79 4.33 -16.71
N VAL A 173 -12.87 5.15 -16.23
CA VAL A 173 -11.97 5.96 -17.06
C VAL A 173 -10.55 5.76 -16.57
N VAL A 174 -9.61 5.59 -17.50
CA VAL A 174 -8.18 5.64 -17.18
C VAL A 174 -7.70 7.07 -17.41
N ARG A 175 -7.21 7.72 -16.37
CA ARG A 175 -6.56 9.03 -16.46
C ARG A 175 -5.05 8.85 -16.49
N ARG A 176 -4.43 9.54 -17.44
CA ARG A 176 -2.97 9.59 -17.60
C ARG A 176 -2.53 11.05 -17.54
N GLY A 177 -1.50 11.31 -16.77
CA GLY A 177 -0.86 12.61 -16.62
C GLY A 177 0.61 12.44 -16.22
N VAL A 178 1.35 13.54 -16.19
CA VAL A 178 2.83 13.53 -16.06
C VAL A 178 3.33 12.89 -14.75
N ALA A 179 2.55 12.89 -13.66
CA ALA A 179 2.87 12.17 -12.40
C ALA A 179 1.79 11.18 -11.97
N HIS A 180 0.77 10.98 -12.80
CA HIS A 180 -0.47 10.42 -12.31
C HIS A 180 -1.03 9.43 -13.32
N LEU A 181 -1.09 8.18 -12.92
CA LEU A 181 -1.86 7.15 -13.59
C LEU A 181 -2.96 6.71 -12.63
N ALA A 182 -4.22 6.84 -13.01
CA ALA A 182 -5.33 6.43 -12.16
C ALA A 182 -6.45 5.76 -12.94
N LEU A 183 -7.09 4.80 -12.28
CA LEU A 183 -8.38 4.30 -12.68
C LEU A 183 -9.45 5.05 -11.88
N GLU A 184 -10.25 5.86 -12.56
CA GLU A 184 -11.42 6.52 -11.97
C GLU A 184 -12.68 5.72 -12.24
N VAL A 185 -13.51 5.60 -11.21
CA VAL A 185 -14.77 4.86 -11.26
C VAL A 185 -15.86 5.74 -10.70
N SER A 186 -16.88 6.02 -11.52
CA SER A 186 -18.13 6.63 -11.06
C SER A 186 -19.18 5.53 -10.97
N LEU A 187 -19.91 5.49 -9.85
CA LEU A 187 -20.93 4.49 -9.57
C LEU A 187 -22.12 5.12 -8.88
N ARG A 188 -23.33 4.65 -9.19
CA ARG A 188 -24.54 5.03 -8.47
C ARG A 188 -24.68 4.22 -7.19
N VAL A 189 -25.00 4.91 -6.10
CA VAL A 189 -25.21 4.34 -4.77
C VAL A 189 -26.62 4.59 -4.28
N GLU A 190 -27.11 3.70 -3.43
CA GLU A 190 -28.37 3.78 -2.74
C GLU A 190 -28.13 3.93 -1.23
N ARG A 191 -28.97 4.74 -0.58
CA ARG A 191 -28.94 4.93 0.87
C ARG A 191 -29.03 3.58 1.60
N GLY A 192 -28.14 3.37 2.57
CA GLY A 192 -28.10 2.19 3.43
C GLY A 192 -27.51 0.95 2.77
N ARG A 193 -27.22 0.97 1.46
CA ARG A 193 -26.70 -0.19 0.75
C ARG A 193 -25.17 -0.26 0.83
N THR A 194 -24.63 -1.44 1.12
CA THR A 194 -23.18 -1.64 1.21
C THR A 194 -22.56 -2.02 -0.13
N TYR A 195 -21.44 -1.39 -0.44
CA TYR A 195 -20.64 -1.64 -1.63
C TYR A 195 -19.22 -2.04 -1.23
N SER A 196 -18.60 -2.93 -2.01
CA SER A 196 -17.20 -3.33 -1.80
C SER A 196 -16.42 -3.25 -3.11
N VAL A 197 -15.29 -2.55 -3.07
CA VAL A 197 -14.30 -2.50 -4.14
C VAL A 197 -13.01 -3.11 -3.61
N THR A 198 -12.31 -3.90 -4.42
CA THR A 198 -11.02 -4.49 -4.05
C THR A 198 -9.96 -4.13 -5.08
N LYS A 199 -8.82 -3.62 -4.60
CA LYS A 199 -7.60 -3.36 -5.37
C LYS A 199 -6.63 -4.52 -5.11
N TYR A 200 -6.19 -5.18 -6.17
CA TYR A 200 -5.12 -6.17 -6.15
C TYR A 200 -3.91 -5.52 -6.79
N VAL A 201 -2.79 -5.48 -6.08
CA VAL A 201 -1.55 -4.84 -6.54
C VAL A 201 -0.45 -5.88 -6.56
N VAL A 202 0.24 -5.99 -7.68
CA VAL A 202 1.46 -6.79 -7.81
C VAL A 202 2.60 -5.84 -8.14
N MET A 203 3.74 -6.01 -7.48
CA MET A 203 4.95 -5.25 -7.73
C MET A 203 6.16 -6.17 -7.72
N SER A 204 6.97 -6.09 -8.76
CA SER A 204 8.16 -6.93 -8.90
C SER A 204 9.40 -6.12 -9.31
N ARG A 205 10.57 -6.76 -9.25
CA ARG A 205 11.83 -6.22 -9.78
C ARG A 205 12.68 -7.29 -10.44
N SER A 206 13.57 -6.89 -11.35
CA SER A 206 14.52 -7.81 -11.99
C SER A 206 15.24 -8.67 -10.95
N GLY A 207 15.31 -9.97 -11.21
CA GLY A 207 15.91 -10.97 -10.32
C GLY A 207 14.99 -11.53 -9.23
N TRP A 208 13.74 -11.05 -9.07
CA TRP A 208 12.79 -11.52 -8.04
C TRP A 208 11.58 -12.27 -8.60
N GLY A 209 11.69 -12.90 -9.77
CA GLY A 209 10.58 -13.66 -10.36
C GLY A 209 9.56 -12.82 -11.14
N GLY A 210 9.93 -11.58 -11.51
CA GLY A 210 9.20 -10.75 -12.46
C GLY A 210 9.86 -9.38 -12.63
N SER A 211 9.79 -8.74 -13.79
CA SER A 211 10.25 -7.34 -13.98
C SER A 211 9.59 -6.66 -15.19
N VAL A 212 8.46 -7.20 -15.61
CA VAL A 212 7.72 -6.78 -16.80
C VAL A 212 6.27 -6.66 -16.36
N ALA A 213 5.65 -5.51 -16.61
CA ALA A 213 4.28 -5.20 -16.20
C ALA A 213 3.27 -6.22 -16.71
N THR A 214 3.52 -6.87 -17.86
CA THR A 214 2.67 -7.95 -18.36
C THR A 214 2.58 -9.13 -17.39
N SER A 215 3.70 -9.50 -16.75
CA SER A 215 3.73 -10.56 -15.72
C SER A 215 2.96 -10.15 -14.47
N ASP A 216 3.19 -8.92 -14.01
CA ASP A 216 2.51 -8.37 -12.82
C ASP A 216 1.00 -8.21 -13.06
N LEU A 217 0.61 -7.78 -14.26
CA LEU A 217 -0.79 -7.71 -14.68
C LEU A 217 -1.44 -9.08 -14.67
N HIS A 218 -0.79 -10.08 -15.25
CA HIS A 218 -1.31 -11.44 -15.27
C HIS A 218 -1.53 -11.97 -13.84
N ALA A 219 -0.54 -11.82 -12.96
CA ALA A 219 -0.67 -12.19 -11.55
C ALA A 219 -1.78 -11.39 -10.82
N ALA A 220 -1.94 -10.10 -11.11
CA ALA A 220 -3.01 -9.28 -10.54
C ALA A 220 -4.41 -9.70 -11.06
N PHE A 221 -4.51 -10.14 -12.32
CA PHE A 221 -5.76 -10.71 -12.86
C PHE A 221 -6.12 -12.04 -12.21
N GLU A 222 -5.14 -12.93 -12.02
CA GLU A 222 -5.30 -14.19 -11.28
C GLU A 222 -5.77 -13.94 -9.84
N ALA A 223 -5.13 -13.00 -9.13
CA ALA A 223 -5.53 -12.60 -7.79
C ALA A 223 -6.97 -12.08 -7.76
N ARG A 224 -7.37 -11.27 -8.75
CA ARG A 224 -8.77 -10.82 -8.87
C ARG A 224 -9.73 -11.98 -9.13
N ALA A 225 -9.37 -12.94 -9.98
CA ALA A 225 -10.21 -14.09 -10.32
C ALA A 225 -10.47 -14.96 -9.09
N ARG A 226 -9.45 -15.20 -8.25
CA ARG A 226 -9.57 -15.89 -6.96
C ARG A 226 -10.43 -15.11 -5.96
N GLY A 227 -10.22 -13.79 -5.91
CA GLY A 227 -10.98 -12.86 -5.09
C GLY A 227 -10.49 -12.72 -3.66
N PHE A 228 -10.83 -11.58 -3.05
CA PHE A 228 -10.39 -11.18 -1.70
C PHE A 228 -10.63 -12.23 -0.61
N THR A 229 -11.82 -12.84 -0.55
CA THR A 229 -12.17 -13.75 0.55
C THR A 229 -11.25 -14.97 0.57
N TRP A 230 -10.97 -15.53 -0.61
CA TRP A 230 -10.05 -16.65 -0.76
C TRP A 230 -8.61 -16.23 -0.41
N LEU A 231 -8.15 -15.09 -0.94
CA LEU A 231 -6.80 -14.58 -0.66
C LEU A 231 -6.58 -14.27 0.83
N LEU A 232 -7.59 -13.72 1.51
CA LEU A 232 -7.55 -13.49 2.96
C LEU A 232 -7.46 -14.80 3.73
N ALA A 233 -8.21 -15.84 3.33
CA ALA A 233 -8.09 -17.15 3.97
C ALA A 233 -6.69 -17.76 3.80
N GLN A 234 -6.07 -17.60 2.62
CA GLN A 234 -4.69 -18.02 2.37
C GLN A 234 -3.67 -17.25 3.20
N GLN A 235 -3.84 -15.92 3.34
CA GLN A 235 -3.03 -15.09 4.24
C GLN A 235 -3.06 -15.65 5.66
N ARG A 236 -4.26 -15.85 6.21
CA ARG A 236 -4.47 -16.36 7.57
C ARG A 236 -3.87 -17.74 7.78
N GLN A 237 -3.97 -18.62 6.77
CA GLN A 237 -3.35 -19.93 6.83
C GLN A 237 -1.81 -19.83 6.87
N ALA A 238 -1.23 -18.99 6.02
CA ALA A 238 0.22 -18.79 5.98
C ALA A 238 0.74 -18.20 7.29
N TRP A 239 0.02 -17.24 7.87
CA TRP A 239 0.38 -16.64 9.14
C TRP A 239 0.20 -17.57 10.34
N ARG A 240 -0.86 -18.39 10.39
CA ARG A 240 -0.98 -19.45 11.40
C ARG A 240 0.21 -20.41 11.40
N ALA A 241 0.78 -20.70 10.23
CA ALA A 241 1.99 -21.52 10.15
C ALA A 241 3.23 -20.79 10.73
N LEU A 242 3.33 -19.46 10.54
CA LEU A 242 4.39 -18.64 11.13
C LEU A 242 4.26 -18.49 12.64
N TRP A 243 3.05 -18.49 13.18
CA TRP A 243 2.80 -18.40 14.62
C TRP A 243 2.93 -19.73 15.36
N ARG A 244 3.32 -20.84 14.70
CA ARG A 244 3.52 -22.13 15.39
C ARG A 244 4.61 -22.10 16.48
N PRO A 245 5.80 -21.54 16.25
CA PRO A 245 6.82 -21.35 17.29
C PRO A 245 6.54 -20.05 18.08
N ASP A 246 5.40 -19.98 18.75
CA ASP A 246 4.98 -18.81 19.52
C ASP A 246 5.75 -18.67 20.84
N ILE A 247 5.73 -17.47 21.41
CA ILE A 247 6.22 -17.18 22.77
C ILE A 247 5.02 -16.85 23.64
N VAL A 248 4.64 -17.76 24.54
CA VAL A 248 3.51 -17.58 25.47
C VAL A 248 4.02 -17.17 26.85
N ILE A 249 3.44 -16.10 27.40
CA ILE A 249 3.77 -15.52 28.70
C ILE A 249 2.52 -15.56 29.59
N ASP A 250 2.55 -16.41 30.60
CA ASP A 250 1.46 -16.56 31.56
C ASP A 250 1.47 -15.41 32.58
N GLY A 251 0.29 -14.90 32.94
CA GLY A 251 0.11 -13.93 34.02
C GLY A 251 0.39 -12.45 33.67
N ASP A 252 0.93 -12.15 32.49
CA ASP A 252 1.17 -10.77 32.04
C ASP A 252 0.75 -10.53 30.57
N ALA A 253 -0.51 -10.08 30.41
CA ALA A 253 -1.06 -9.78 29.09
C ALA A 253 -0.34 -8.64 28.35
N ARG A 254 0.31 -7.71 29.08
CA ARG A 254 1.05 -6.61 28.46
C ARG A 254 2.38 -7.12 27.92
N ALA A 255 3.10 -7.93 28.69
CA ALA A 255 4.31 -8.60 28.22
C ALA A 255 4.02 -9.49 27.00
N GLN A 256 2.93 -10.25 27.03
CA GLN A 256 2.48 -11.06 25.89
C GLN A 256 2.27 -10.21 24.63
N GLN A 257 1.58 -9.07 24.76
CA GLN A 257 1.35 -8.17 23.65
C GLN A 257 2.66 -7.60 23.07
N VAL A 258 3.62 -7.25 23.93
CA VAL A 258 4.93 -6.74 23.51
C VAL A 258 5.72 -7.83 22.78
N ALA A 259 5.76 -9.04 23.31
CA ALA A 259 6.44 -10.18 22.67
C ALA A 259 5.86 -10.49 21.29
N HIS A 260 4.52 -10.57 21.19
CA HIS A 260 3.85 -10.76 19.91
C HIS A 260 4.11 -9.61 18.93
N SER A 261 4.13 -8.36 19.40
CA SER A 261 4.47 -7.22 18.56
C SER A 261 5.89 -7.34 18.01
N ALA A 262 6.87 -7.68 18.86
CA ALA A 262 8.25 -7.86 18.45
C ALA A 262 8.41 -8.99 17.41
N LEU A 263 7.80 -10.16 17.66
CA LEU A 263 7.83 -11.29 16.74
C LEU A 263 7.14 -10.98 15.41
N TYR A 264 5.99 -10.29 15.44
CA TYR A 264 5.32 -9.81 14.23
C TYR A 264 6.26 -8.95 13.37
N TYR A 265 6.98 -7.99 13.97
CA TYR A 265 7.88 -7.11 13.22
C TYR A 265 9.10 -7.85 12.65
N LEU A 266 9.61 -8.88 13.34
CA LEU A 266 10.63 -9.77 12.78
C LEU A 266 10.08 -10.57 11.58
N LEU A 267 8.85 -11.07 11.68
CA LEU A 267 8.22 -11.88 10.63
C LEU A 267 7.92 -11.09 9.35
N VAL A 268 7.40 -9.86 9.46
CA VAL A 268 7.13 -9.01 8.28
C VAL A 268 8.40 -8.44 7.64
N SER A 269 9.49 -8.33 8.39
CA SER A 269 10.74 -7.75 7.90
C SER A 269 11.69 -8.79 7.29
N THR A 270 11.37 -10.08 7.42
CA THR A 270 12.20 -11.18 6.92
C THR A 270 11.43 -11.98 5.88
N THR A 271 12.11 -12.74 5.03
CA THR A 271 11.47 -13.71 4.12
C THR A 271 12.47 -14.83 3.84
N PRO A 272 12.06 -16.11 3.91
CA PRO A 272 12.97 -17.23 3.67
C PRO A 272 13.45 -17.26 2.21
N ASP A 273 14.64 -17.83 2.01
CA ASP A 273 15.25 -18.10 0.69
C ASP A 273 15.42 -16.87 -0.21
N THR A 274 15.51 -15.68 0.38
CA THR A 274 15.72 -14.44 -0.38
C THR A 274 17.19 -14.05 -0.52
N GLY A 275 18.03 -14.53 0.41
CA GLY A 275 19.43 -14.11 0.52
C GLY A 275 19.60 -12.63 0.83
N TRP A 276 18.59 -12.01 1.46
CA TRP A 276 18.64 -10.64 1.96
C TRP A 276 18.65 -10.64 3.48
N ALA A 277 19.44 -9.73 4.04
CA ALA A 277 19.44 -9.39 5.45
C ALA A 277 18.37 -8.34 5.77
N VAL A 278 18.31 -7.91 7.03
CA VAL A 278 17.34 -6.94 7.52
C VAL A 278 18.06 -5.76 8.16
N GLY A 279 17.71 -4.55 7.75
CA GLY A 279 18.23 -3.34 8.40
C GLY A 279 17.57 -3.07 9.76
N PRO A 280 18.14 -2.19 10.60
CA PRO A 280 17.59 -1.86 11.92
C PRO A 280 16.12 -1.41 11.91
N CYS A 281 15.68 -0.90 10.76
CA CYS A 281 14.35 -0.36 10.52
C CYS A 281 13.42 -1.27 9.72
N GLY A 282 13.80 -2.53 9.50
CA GLY A 282 13.06 -3.45 8.64
C GLY A 282 12.91 -2.88 7.23
N LEU A 283 11.65 -2.77 6.77
CA LEU A 283 11.30 -2.22 5.45
C LEU A 283 10.90 -0.73 5.47
N THR A 284 11.14 -0.02 6.58
CA THR A 284 10.89 1.42 6.67
C THR A 284 12.12 2.22 6.22
N THR A 285 11.95 3.49 5.86
CA THR A 285 12.99 4.29 5.17
C THR A 285 14.13 4.77 6.07
N CYS A 286 14.13 4.47 7.37
CA CYS A 286 15.23 4.88 8.25
C CYS A 286 16.52 4.10 7.98
N TYR A 287 17.65 4.76 8.27
CA TYR A 287 19.00 4.29 7.94
C TYR A 287 19.19 3.88 6.47
N ALA A 288 18.41 4.46 5.55
CA ALA A 288 18.47 4.21 4.10
C ALA A 288 18.34 2.72 3.71
N GLY A 289 17.74 1.89 4.56
CA GLY A 289 17.64 0.45 4.32
C GLY A 289 18.98 -0.31 4.42
N HIS A 290 20.03 0.32 4.97
CA HIS A 290 21.31 -0.34 5.18
C HIS A 290 21.25 -1.45 6.23
N VAL A 291 22.12 -2.44 6.04
CA VAL A 291 22.28 -3.59 6.93
C VAL A 291 23.49 -3.37 7.83
N PHE A 292 23.27 -3.40 9.14
CA PHE A 292 24.29 -3.21 10.17
C PHE A 292 24.52 -4.52 10.94
N TRP A 293 25.44 -4.48 11.91
CA TRP A 293 25.66 -5.55 12.90
C TRP A 293 24.37 -5.93 13.66
N ASP A 294 23.35 -5.07 13.68
CA ASP A 294 22.02 -5.37 14.21
C ASP A 294 21.38 -6.62 13.58
N SER A 295 21.60 -6.84 12.27
CA SER A 295 21.06 -8.01 11.58
C SER A 295 21.63 -9.31 12.16
N ASP A 296 22.91 -9.34 12.48
CA ASP A 296 23.62 -10.54 12.92
C ASP A 296 23.56 -10.72 14.45
N THR A 297 23.54 -9.62 15.20
CA THR A 297 23.63 -9.64 16.67
C THR A 297 22.26 -9.68 17.34
N TRP A 298 21.29 -8.90 16.83
CA TRP A 298 19.99 -8.72 17.48
C TRP A 298 18.87 -9.51 16.79
N ILE A 299 18.88 -9.57 15.46
CA ILE A 299 17.80 -10.18 14.67
C ILE A 299 18.04 -11.68 14.44
N TYR A 300 19.24 -12.04 13.99
CA TYR A 300 19.58 -13.41 13.60
C TYR A 300 19.35 -14.46 14.72
N PRO A 301 19.73 -14.23 16.01
CA PRO A 301 19.57 -15.27 17.04
C PRO A 301 18.11 -15.70 17.25
N ALA A 302 17.18 -14.74 17.29
CA ALA A 302 15.76 -15.03 17.44
C ALA A 302 15.20 -15.82 16.24
N LEU A 303 15.61 -15.44 15.01
CA LEU A 303 15.21 -16.16 13.80
C LEU A 303 15.84 -17.54 13.70
N LEU A 304 17.08 -17.73 14.16
CA LEU A 304 17.74 -19.03 14.12
C LEU A 304 16.95 -20.05 14.95
N LEU A 305 16.51 -19.62 16.13
CA LEU A 305 15.72 -20.45 17.05
C LEU A 305 14.31 -20.72 16.51
N LEU A 306 13.57 -19.68 16.11
CA LEU A 306 12.14 -19.79 15.80
C LEU A 306 11.85 -20.08 14.32
N HIS A 307 12.69 -19.58 13.41
CA HIS A 307 12.48 -19.61 11.96
C HIS A 307 13.78 -19.80 11.15
N PRO A 308 14.46 -20.96 11.26
CA PRO A 308 15.82 -21.16 10.73
C PRO A 308 15.95 -20.90 9.21
N ARG A 309 14.90 -21.14 8.41
CA ARG A 309 14.92 -20.81 6.97
C ARG A 309 15.01 -19.30 6.70
N ARG A 310 14.42 -18.47 7.57
CA ARG A 310 14.53 -17.01 7.51
C ARG A 310 15.93 -16.58 7.94
N ALA A 311 16.45 -17.15 9.02
CA ALA A 311 17.81 -16.89 9.49
C ALA A 311 18.88 -17.18 8.42
N ARG A 312 18.72 -18.28 7.66
CA ARG A 312 19.62 -18.61 6.54
C ARG A 312 19.73 -17.47 5.50
N SER A 313 18.65 -16.72 5.26
CA SER A 313 18.69 -15.60 4.29
C SER A 313 19.63 -14.48 4.72
N LEU A 314 19.72 -14.22 6.02
CA LEU A 314 20.63 -13.21 6.57
C LEU A 314 22.10 -13.64 6.39
N LEU A 315 22.42 -14.91 6.60
CA LEU A 315 23.78 -15.43 6.38
C LEU A 315 24.15 -15.45 4.90
N THR A 316 23.24 -15.89 4.03
CA THR A 316 23.46 -15.88 2.57
C THR A 316 23.67 -14.46 2.04
N PHE A 317 23.04 -13.44 2.64
CA PHE A 317 23.36 -12.05 2.32
C PHE A 317 24.83 -11.74 2.61
N ARG A 318 25.33 -12.09 3.81
CA ARG A 318 26.73 -11.86 4.19
C ARG A 318 27.69 -12.57 3.24
N GLU A 319 27.47 -13.86 3.01
CA GLU A 319 28.29 -14.70 2.11
C GLU A 319 28.41 -14.09 0.70
N ARG A 320 27.30 -13.59 0.13
CA ARG A 320 27.28 -13.01 -1.22
C ARG A 320 27.91 -11.61 -1.31
N THR A 321 28.28 -11.02 -0.19
CA THR A 321 28.86 -9.67 -0.08
C THR A 321 30.27 -9.66 0.50
N LEU A 322 30.87 -10.84 0.70
CA LEU A 322 32.29 -11.01 0.98
C LEU A 322 33.13 -10.75 -0.28
#